data_AF-A0A524EGE0-F1
#
_entry.id   AF-A0A524EGE0-F1
#
_cell.length_a   1.000
_cell.length_b   1.000
_cell.length_c   1.000
_cell.angle_alpha   90.00
_cell.angle_beta   90.00
_cell.angle_gamma   90.00
#
_symmetry.space_group_name_H-M   'P 1'
#
loop_
_entity.id
_entity.type
_entity.pdbx_description
1 polymer ?
#
loop_
_entity_poly.entity_id
_entity_poly.type
_entity_poly.pdbx_seq_one_letter_code
_entity_poly.pdbx_strand_id
1 'polypeptide(L)'
;MLLEIAIIASIYIIWLVTLVNMMVSSEEISLTITTLPFIITFPVALVLSATVEIYIPGFLLVDILLTVIIVVLVFSRWIMAIVSA
;
A
#
# COMPACT_ATOMS: atom_id res chain seq x y z
N MET A 1 14.17 2.58 -16.57
CA MET A 1 14.56 1.64 -15.49
C MET A 1 14.77 2.30 -14.11
N LEU A 2 15.70 3.25 -13.97
CA LEU A 2 15.98 3.90 -12.67
C LEU A 2 14.79 4.75 -12.18
N LEU A 3 14.07 5.37 -13.10
CA LEU A 3 12.91 6.21 -12.79
C LEU A 3 11.73 5.38 -12.27
N GLU A 4 11.37 4.27 -12.92
CA GLU A 4 10.28 3.39 -12.48
C GLU A 4 10.57 2.81 -11.10
N ILE A 5 11.80 2.34 -10.86
CA ILE A 5 12.23 1.82 -9.56
C ILE A 5 12.17 2.92 -8.49
N ALA A 6 12.61 4.15 -8.80
CA ALA A 6 12.53 5.26 -7.87
C ALA A 6 11.08 5.66 -7.54
N ILE A 7 10.18 5.63 -8.53
CA ILE A 7 8.75 5.89 -8.34
C ILE A 7 8.12 4.79 -7.48
N ILE A 8 8.35 3.51 -7.79
CA ILE A 8 7.85 2.39 -7.00
C ILE A 8 8.34 2.47 -5.56
N ALA A 9 9.63 2.73 -5.34
CA ALA A 9 10.20 2.88 -4.01
C ALA A 9 9.53 4.02 -3.23
N SER A 10 9.27 5.15 -3.90
CA SER A 10 8.55 6.28 -3.29
C SER A 10 7.12 5.91 -2.91
N ILE A 11 6.41 5.16 -3.77
CA ILE A 11 5.07 4.64 -3.46
C ILE A 11 5.10 3.73 -2.24
N TYR A 12 6.03 2.78 -2.16
CA TYR A 12 6.15 1.87 -1.02
C TYR A 12 6.49 2.59 0.28
N ILE A 13 7.33 3.62 0.25
CA ILE A 13 7.62 4.45 1.43
C ILE A 13 6.34 5.12 1.91
N ILE A 14 5.55 5.70 1.00
CA ILE A 14 4.26 6.31 1.34
C ILE A 14 3.34 5.27 1.97
N TRP A 15 3.23 4.07 1.39
CA TRP A 15 2.40 2.99 1.93
C TRP A 15 2.76 2.61 3.35
N LEU A 16 4.06 2.48 3.64
CA LEU A 16 4.53 2.16 4.99
C LEU A 16 4.21 3.27 5.98
N VAL A 17 4.46 4.54 5.61
CA VAL A 17 4.16 5.68 6.48
C VAL A 17 2.66 5.79 6.75
N THR A 18 1.82 5.63 5.73
CA THR A 18 0.35 5.71 5.90
C THR A 18 -0.18 4.52 6.69
N LEU A 19 0.39 3.33 6.51
CA LEU A 19 0.04 2.16 7.30
C LEU A 19 0.38 2.34 8.78
N VAL A 20 1.56 2.86 9.10
CA VAL A 20 1.92 3.18 10.49
C VAL A 20 0.94 4.18 11.10
N ASN A 21 0.62 5.25 10.38
CA ASN A 21 -0.35 6.26 10.85
C ASN A 21 -1.75 5.65 11.08
N MET A 22 -2.21 4.78 10.18
CA MET A 22 -3.50 4.10 10.32
C MET A 22 -3.55 3.17 11.52
N MET A 23 -2.44 2.50 11.84
CA MET A 23 -2.36 1.60 13.00
C MET A 23 -2.43 2.33 14.33
N VAL A 24 -2.16 3.63 14.35
CA VAL A 24 -2.24 4.46 15.57
C VAL A 24 -3.55 5.27 15.61
N SER A 25 -4.22 5.42 14.47
CA SER A 25 -5.47 6.18 14.39
C SER A 25 -6.63 5.47 15.10
N SER A 26 -7.39 6.24 15.87
CA SER A 26 -8.61 5.80 16.57
C SER A 26 -9.89 6.31 15.93
N GLU A 27 -9.80 7.21 14.94
CA GLU A 27 -10.97 7.85 14.33
C GLU A 27 -11.26 7.26 12.95
N GLU A 28 -12.53 6.91 12.69
CA GLU A 28 -12.97 6.33 11.40
C GLU A 28 -12.67 7.24 10.19
N ILE A 29 -12.82 8.56 10.36
CA ILE A 29 -12.52 9.55 9.31
C ILE A 29 -11.02 9.55 9.00
N SER A 30 -10.18 9.50 10.04
CA SER A 30 -8.72 9.43 9.90
C SER A 30 -8.27 8.12 9.25
N LEU A 31 -8.93 7.00 9.58
CA LEU A 31 -8.76 5.71 8.89
C LEU A 31 -9.08 5.80 7.40
N THR A 32 -10.20 6.43 7.04
CA THR A 32 -10.58 6.59 5.63
C THR A 32 -9.56 7.42 4.87
N ILE A 33 -9.14 8.57 5.42
CA ILE A 33 -8.15 9.44 4.77
C ILE A 33 -6.79 8.74 4.63
N THR A 34 -6.36 7.97 5.63
CA THR A 34 -5.08 7.25 5.59
C THR A 34 -5.07 6.07 4.61
N THR A 35 -6.23 5.53 4.19
CA THR A 35 -6.30 4.54 3.10
C THR A 35 -6.15 5.12 1.69
N LEU A 36 -6.48 6.40 1.49
CA LEU A 36 -6.56 7.00 0.15
C LEU A 36 -5.26 6.91 -0.66
N PRO A 37 -4.07 7.19 -0.08
CA PRO A 37 -2.83 7.07 -0.82
C PRO A 37 -2.62 5.66 -1.39
N PHE A 38 -2.97 4.62 -0.63
CA PHE A 38 -2.86 3.24 -1.08
C PHE A 38 -3.81 2.95 -2.25
N ILE A 39 -5.10 3.31 -2.12
CA ILE A 39 -6.12 3.06 -3.15
C ILE A 39 -5.74 3.74 -4.49
N ILE A 40 -5.24 4.98 -4.41
CA ILE A 40 -4.90 5.77 -5.60
C ILE A 40 -3.61 5.24 -6.27
N THR A 41 -2.62 4.85 -5.47
CA THR A 41 -1.28 4.51 -6.00
C THR A 41 -1.10 3.02 -6.29
N PHE A 42 -1.95 2.13 -5.78
CA PHE A 42 -1.92 0.69 -6.07
C PHE A 42 -1.94 0.34 -7.57
N PRO A 43 -2.88 0.85 -8.39
CA PRO A 43 -2.90 0.52 -9.81
C PRO A 43 -1.62 0.96 -10.53
N VAL A 44 -1.05 2.10 -10.11
CA VAL A 44 0.19 2.64 -10.66
C VAL A 44 1.38 1.75 -10.27
N ALA A 45 1.47 1.36 -9.00
CA ALA A 45 2.51 0.45 -8.53
C ALA A 45 2.48 -0.89 -9.27
N LEU A 46 1.29 -1.45 -9.50
CA LEU A 46 1.12 -2.74 -10.17
C LEU A 46 1.50 -2.68 -11.65
N VAL A 47 1.16 -1.59 -12.34
CA VAL A 47 1.59 -1.40 -13.74
C VAL A 47 3.11 -1.22 -13.81
N LEU A 48 3.70 -0.43 -12.92
CA LEU A 48 5.14 -0.24 -12.88
C LEU A 48 5.90 -1.51 -12.46
N SER A 49 5.36 -2.31 -11.55
CA SER A 49 5.98 -3.57 -11.13
C SER A 49 5.98 -4.59 -12.27
N ALA A 50 4.89 -4.64 -13.07
CA ALA A 50 4.83 -5.45 -14.27
C ALA A 50 5.84 -5.04 -15.35
N THR A 51 6.18 -3.75 -15.48
CA THR A 51 7.23 -3.32 -16.42
C THR A 51 8.64 -3.62 -15.89
N VAL A 52 8.84 -3.58 -14.57
CA VAL A 52 10.12 -3.92 -13.93
C VAL A 52 10.40 -5.43 -13.93
N GLU A 53 9.37 -6.27 -13.91
CA GLU A 53 9.47 -7.74 -13.97
C GLU A 53 10.36 -8.25 -15.12
N ILE A 54 10.33 -7.57 -16.26
CA ILE A 54 11.15 -7.90 -17.45
C ILE A 54 12.65 -7.87 -17.12
N TYR A 55 13.05 -7.01 -16.18
CA TYR A 55 14.44 -6.79 -15.78
C TYR A 55 14.80 -7.50 -14.48
N ILE A 56 13.86 -7.60 -13.55
CA ILE A 56 14.03 -8.23 -12.24
C ILE A 56 12.92 -9.27 -12.07
N PRO A 57 13.16 -10.53 -12.46
CA PRO A 57 12.17 -11.59 -12.32
C PRO A 57 11.75 -11.79 -10.86
N GLY A 58 10.44 -11.93 -10.63
CA GLY A 58 9.83 -12.08 -9.31
C GLY A 58 9.45 -10.76 -8.63
N PHE A 59 9.76 -9.60 -9.21
CA PHE A 59 9.42 -8.30 -8.63
C PHE A 59 7.90 -8.07 -8.56
N LEU A 60 7.16 -8.44 -9.60
CA LEU A 60 5.69 -8.36 -9.62
C LEU A 60 5.07 -9.22 -8.51
N LEU A 61 5.63 -10.41 -8.27
CA LEU A 61 5.15 -11.29 -7.21
C LEU A 61 5.38 -10.68 -5.82
N VAL A 62 6.52 -10.02 -5.62
CA VAL A 62 6.80 -9.28 -4.38
C VAL A 62 5.83 -8.11 -4.19
N ASP A 63 5.55 -7.35 -5.24
CA ASP A 63 4.59 -6.24 -5.21
C ASP A 63 3.17 -6.72 -4.86
N ILE A 64 2.73 -7.83 -5.46
CA ILE A 64 1.44 -8.45 -5.14
C ILE A 64 1.41 -8.90 -3.68
N LEU A 65 2.44 -9.58 -3.19
CA LEU A 65 2.50 -10.01 -1.78
C LEU A 65 2.45 -8.83 -0.82
N LEU A 66 3.21 -7.76 -1.09
CA LEU A 66 3.19 -6.55 -0.29
C LEU A 66 1.80 -5.91 -0.27
N THR A 67 1.16 -5.82 -1.44
CA THR A 67 -0.21 -5.31 -1.59
C THR A 67 -1.18 -6.11 -0.74
N VAL A 68 -1.13 -7.44 -0.81
CA VAL A 68 -2.02 -8.32 -0.02
C VAL A 68 -1.82 -8.10 1.48
N ILE A 69 -0.57 -8.02 1.95
CA ILE A 69 -0.26 -7.76 3.36
C ILE A 69 -0.88 -6.43 3.81
N ILE A 70 -0.68 -5.36 3.03
CA ILE A 70 -1.22 -4.04 3.36
C ILE A 70 -2.74 -4.06 3.39
N VAL A 71 -3.40 -4.67 2.40
CA VAL A 71 -4.86 -4.77 2.35
C VAL A 71 -5.41 -5.50 3.57
N VAL A 72 -4.81 -6.63 3.95
CA VAL A 72 -5.23 -7.40 5.14
C VAL A 72 -5.09 -6.55 6.41
N LEU A 73 -3.97 -5.86 6.56
CA LEU A 73 -3.71 -4.99 7.71
C LEU A 73 -4.69 -3.81 7.78
N VAL A 74 -4.91 -3.12 6.66
CA VAL A 74 -5.89 -2.04 6.54
C VAL A 74 -7.29 -2.54 6.89
N PHE A 75 -7.70 -3.68 6.31
CA PHE A 75 -9.01 -4.27 6.55
C PHE A 75 -9.21 -4.66 8.02
N SER A 76 -8.20 -5.25 8.66
CA SER A 76 -8.26 -5.57 10.09
C SER A 76 -8.46 -4.34 10.97
N ARG A 77 -7.88 -3.20 10.58
CA ARG A 77 -8.03 -1.94 11.30
C ARG A 77 -9.41 -1.33 11.13
N TRP A 78 -9.96 -1.42 9.93
CA TRP A 78 -11.35 -1.06 9.68
C TRP A 78 -12.33 -1.89 10.53
N ILE A 79 -12.13 -3.20 10.62
CA ILE A 79 -12.94 -4.06 11.49
C ILE A 79 -12.85 -3.60 12.95
N MET A 80 -11.64 -3.32 13.45
CA MET A 80 -11.45 -2.88 14.84
C MET A 80 -12.18 -1.57 15.13
N ALA A 81 -12.11 -0.60 14.21
CA ALA A 81 -12.82 0.68 14.34
C ALA A 81 -14.34 0.48 14.43
N ILE A 82 -14.91 -0.34 13.54
CA ILE A 82 -16.35 -0.67 13.53
C ILE A 82 -16.78 -1.38 14.82
N VAL A 83 -15.97 -2.30 15.35
CA VAL A 83 -16.28 -3.03 16.59
C VAL A 83 -16.17 -2.15 17.84
N SER A 84 -15.33 -1.12 17.80
CA SER A 84 -15.13 -0.18 18.92
C SER A 84 -16.14 0.97 18.98
N ALA A 85 -16.90 1.18 17.92
CA ALA A 85 -17.96 2.21 17.81
C ALA A 85 -19.27 1.73 18.46
#